data_AF-A0A6A6VL32-F1
#
_entry.id   AF-A0A6A6VL32-F1
#
_cell.length_a   1.000
_cell.length_b   1.000
_cell.length_c   1.000
_cell.angle_alpha   90.00
_cell.angle_beta   90.00
_cell.angle_gamma   90.00
#
_symmetry.space_group_name_H-M   'P 1'
#
loop_
_entity.id
_entity.type
_entity.pdbx_description
1 polymer ?
#
loop_
_entity_poly.entity_id
_entity_poly.type
_entity_poly.pdbx_seq_one_letter_code
_entity_poly.pdbx_strand_id
1 'polypeptide(L)' 'KPQLSSEQKIAAAEAEIDMVSDMYSRLLKSCSAKCIDSTYREADLNKGESVCLDRCVSKFFEVNVKVSEKMQ' A
#
# COMPACT_ATOMS: atom_id res chain seq x y z
N LYS A 1 32.52 10.85 -10.11
CA LYS A 1 31.03 10.76 -10.12
C LYS A 1 30.49 12.14 -9.79
N PRO A 2 29.56 12.72 -10.57
CA PRO A 2 28.88 13.96 -10.16
C PRO A 2 28.21 13.73 -8.80
N GLN A 3 28.40 14.64 -7.84
CA GLN A 3 27.61 14.64 -6.61
C GLN A 3 26.25 15.29 -6.94
N LEU A 4 25.16 14.58 -6.62
CA LEU A 4 23.80 15.15 -6.67
C LEU A 4 23.72 16.39 -5.78
N SER A 5 23.13 17.48 -6.29
CA SER A 5 22.87 18.68 -5.48
C SER A 5 21.92 18.35 -4.33
N SER A 6 21.94 19.15 -3.28
CA SER A 6 21.01 18.99 -2.15
C SER A 6 19.55 19.04 -2.62
N GLU A 7 19.23 19.89 -3.60
CA GLU A 7 17.88 19.99 -4.19
C GLU A 7 17.49 18.69 -4.91
N GLN A 8 18.41 18.10 -5.67
CA GLN A 8 18.16 16.82 -6.35
C GLN A 8 17.93 15.67 -5.36
N LYS A 9 18.62 15.70 -4.21
CA LYS A 9 18.41 14.71 -3.14
C LYS A 9 17.05 14.88 -2.45
N ILE A 10 16.64 16.12 -2.20
CA ILE A 10 15.33 16.42 -1.60
C ILE A 10 14.22 16.01 -2.56
N ALA A 11 14.30 16.39 -3.82
CA ALA A 11 13.30 16.05 -4.83
C ALA A 11 13.14 14.53 -5.02
N ALA A 12 14.23 13.77 -4.96
CA ALA A 12 14.16 12.31 -5.00
C ALA A 12 13.47 11.72 -3.76
N ALA A 13 13.76 12.25 -2.57
CA ALA A 13 13.12 11.82 -1.33
C ALA A 13 11.62 12.17 -1.30
N GLU A 14 11.23 13.34 -1.82
CA GLU A 14 9.82 13.74 -1.98
C GLU A 14 9.08 12.77 -2.90
N ALA A 15 9.66 12.42 -4.05
CA ALA A 15 9.07 11.47 -4.98
C ALA A 15 8.90 10.05 -4.37
N GLU A 16 9.85 9.61 -3.55
CA GLU A 16 9.74 8.34 -2.82
C GLU A 16 8.60 8.37 -1.80
N ILE A 17 8.44 9.47 -1.06
CA ILE A 17 7.34 9.64 -0.09
C ILE A 17 5.99 9.66 -0.79
N ASP A 18 5.87 10.37 -1.91
CA ASP A 18 4.64 10.45 -2.70
C ASP A 18 4.22 9.06 -3.20
N MET A 19 5.18 8.28 -3.69
CA MET A 19 4.94 6.90 -4.14
C MET A 19 4.41 6.03 -3.00
N VAL A 20 5.07 6.07 -1.83
CA VAL A 20 4.66 5.27 -0.66
C VAL A 20 3.27 5.69 -0.17
N SER A 21 2.97 6.99 -0.21
CA SER A 21 1.68 7.55 0.21
C SER A 21 0.52 7.12 -0.70
N ASP A 22 0.73 7.16 -2.03
CA ASP A 22 -0.26 6.65 -3.00
C ASP A 22 -0.47 5.14 -2.83
N MET A 23 0.62 4.38 -2.68
CA MET A 23 0.54 2.94 -2.45
C MET A 23 -0.26 2.61 -1.19
N TYR A 24 0.00 3.31 -0.08
CA TYR A 24 -0.73 3.13 1.17
C TYR A 24 -2.22 3.45 1.03
N SER A 25 -2.55 4.54 0.33
CA SER A 25 -3.94 4.93 0.07
C SER A 25 -4.69 3.88 -0.74
N ARG A 26 -4.04 3.31 -1.76
CA ARG A 26 -4.60 2.21 -2.57
C ARG A 26 -4.73 0.91 -1.79
N LEU A 27 -3.76 0.59 -0.95
CA LEU A 27 -3.79 -0.57 -0.07
C LEU A 27 -5.00 -0.49 0.87
N LEU A 28 -5.16 0.64 1.59
CA LEU A 28 -6.28 0.86 2.49
C LEU A 28 -7.62 0.72 1.77
N LYS A 29 -7.78 1.39 0.62
CA LYS A 29 -9.02 1.33 -0.17
C LYS A 29 -9.33 -0.10 -0.65
N SER A 30 -8.32 -0.83 -1.13
CA SER A 30 -8.52 -2.20 -1.62
C SER A 30 -8.85 -3.16 -0.47
N CYS A 31 -8.12 -3.10 0.63
CA CYS A 31 -8.28 -4.08 1.71
C CYS A 31 -9.52 -3.81 2.56
N SER A 32 -9.89 -2.55 2.81
CA SER A 32 -11.16 -2.24 3.47
C SER A 32 -12.35 -2.75 2.66
N ALA A 33 -12.37 -2.49 1.35
CA ALA A 33 -13.45 -2.95 0.46
C ALA A 33 -13.55 -4.48 0.34
N LYS A 34 -12.44 -5.21 0.56
CA LYS A 34 -12.41 -6.68 0.46
C LYS A 34 -12.71 -7.40 1.78
N CYS A 35 -12.38 -6.77 2.90
CA CYS A 35 -12.35 -7.45 4.19
C CYS A 35 -13.31 -6.89 5.23
N ILE A 36 -13.84 -5.66 5.07
CA ILE A 36 -14.74 -5.05 6.05
C ILE A 36 -16.18 -5.09 5.52
N ASP A 37 -17.09 -5.64 6.31
CA ASP A 37 -18.52 -5.67 5.96
C ASP A 37 -19.15 -4.28 6.15
N SER A 38 -19.76 -3.74 5.10
CA SER A 38 -20.47 -2.45 5.11
C SER A 38 -21.72 -2.40 6.00
N THR A 39 -22.15 -3.54 6.56
CA THR A 39 -23.27 -3.59 7.52
C THR A 39 -22.85 -3.22 8.95
N TYR A 40 -21.54 -3.15 9.23
CA TYR A 40 -20.96 -2.67 10.50
C TYR A 40 -21.70 -3.18 11.75
N ARG A 41 -21.78 -4.51 11.89
CA ARG A 41 -22.52 -5.15 12.99
C ARG A 41 -21.94 -4.84 14.37
N GLU A 42 -20.65 -4.55 14.44
CA GLU A 42 -19.90 -4.20 15.64
C GLU A 42 -18.76 -3.23 15.28
N ALA A 43 -18.21 -2.52 16.29
CA ALA A 43 -17.19 -1.50 16.08
C ALA A 43 -15.77 -2.07 15.96
N ASP A 44 -15.53 -3.21 16.61
CA ASP A 44 -14.22 -3.87 16.61
C ASP A 44 -14.10 -4.83 15.43
N LEU A 45 -12.88 -5.00 14.94
CA LEU A 45 -12.60 -6.00 13.93
C LEU A 45 -12.78 -7.39 14.54
N ASN A 46 -13.66 -8.19 13.94
CA ASN A 46 -13.73 -9.58 14.33
C ASN A 46 -12.48 -10.33 13.85
N LYS A 47 -12.29 -11.56 14.37
CA LYS A 47 -11.12 -12.39 14.02
C LYS A 47 -11.01 -12.65 12.52
N GLY A 48 -12.14 -12.78 11.82
CA GLY A 48 -12.18 -13.00 10.37
C GLY A 48 -11.68 -11.78 9.60
N GLU A 49 -12.14 -10.58 9.96
CA GLU A 49 -11.72 -9.32 9.35
C GLU A 49 -10.23 -9.06 9.58
N SER A 50 -9.76 -9.25 10.83
CA SER A 50 -8.34 -9.11 11.18
C SER A 50 -7.44 -10.02 10.33
N VAL A 51 -7.74 -11.32 10.27
CA VAL A 51 -6.97 -12.28 9.46
C VAL A 51 -7.11 -12.00 7.96
N CYS A 52 -8.27 -11.51 7.50
CA CYS A 52 -8.46 -11.09 6.11
C CYS A 52 -7.54 -9.93 5.75
N LEU A 53 -7.45 -8.91 6.61
CA LEU A 53 -6.59 -7.75 6.39
C LEU A 53 -5.12 -8.15 6.26
N ASP A 54 -4.60 -9.00 7.16
CA ASP A 54 -3.22 -9.51 7.09
C ASP A 54 -2.94 -10.20 5.74
N ARG A 55 -3.85 -11.08 5.33
CA ARG A 55 -3.77 -11.79 4.05
C ARG A 55 -3.91 -10.84 2.85
N CYS A 56 -4.76 -9.83 2.97
CA CYS A 56 -4.98 -8.84 1.92
C CYS A 56 -3.72 -8.01 1.67
N VAL A 57 -3.08 -7.53 2.73
CA VAL A 57 -1.83 -6.76 2.64
C VAL A 57 -0.73 -7.63 2.00
N SER A 58 -0.55 -8.86 2.47
CA SER A 58 0.41 -9.81 1.89
C SER A 58 0.19 -10.01 0.38
N LYS A 59 -1.05 -10.28 -0.02
CA LYS A 59 -1.41 -10.45 -1.45
C LYS A 59 -1.26 -9.16 -2.25
N PHE A 60 -1.55 -8.00 -1.67
CA PHE A 60 -1.42 -6.72 -2.36
C PHE A 60 0.03 -6.48 -2.78
N PHE A 61 0.98 -6.72 -1.89
CA PHE A 61 2.41 -6.60 -2.21
C PHE A 61 2.88 -7.68 -3.19
N GLU A 62 2.44 -8.94 -3.02
CA GLU A 62 2.76 -10.03 -3.97
C GLU A 62 2.30 -9.66 -5.40
N VAL A 63 1.10 -9.10 -5.54
CA VAL A 63 0.57 -8.64 -6.83
C VAL A 63 1.35 -7.44 -7.35
N ASN A 64 1.70 -6.46 -6.50
CA ASN A 64 2.48 -5.28 -6.93
C ASN A 64 3.85 -5.69 -7.50
N VAL A 65 4.54 -6.65 -6.89
CA VAL A 65 5.81 -7.19 -7.41
C VAL A 65 5.60 -7.85 -8.77
N LYS A 66 4.62 -8.75 -8.89
CA LYS A 66 4.32 -9.42 -10.17
C LYS A 66 3.92 -8.44 -11.27
N VAL A 67 3.16 -7.40 -10.95
CA VAL A 67 2.81 -6.36 -11.92
C VAL A 67 4.07 -5.60 -12.36
N SER A 68 4.94 -5.24 -11.42
CA SER A 68 6.20 -4.55 -11.72
C SER A 68 7.10 -5.39 -12.63
N GLU A 69 7.23 -6.69 -12.38
CA GLU A 69 7.97 -7.64 -13.23
C GLU A 69 7.42 -7.75 -14.66
N LYS A 70 6.13 -7.44 -14.89
CA LYS A 70 5.50 -7.49 -16.21
C LYS A 70 5.53 -6.16 -16.96
N MET A 71 5.85 -5.07 -16.28
CA MET A 71 5.94 -3.72 -16.85
C MET A 71 7.38 -3.34 -17.23
N GLN A 72 8.36 -4.14 -16.84
CA GLN A 72 9.75 -4.08 -17.30
C GLN A 72 9.92 -4.85 -18.61
#